data_AF-A6EIK3-F1
#
_entry.id   AF-A6EIK3-F1
#
_cell.length_a   1.000
_cell.length_b   1.000
_cell.length_c   1.000
_cell.angle_alpha   90.00
_cell.angle_beta   90.00
_cell.angle_gamma   90.00
#
_symmetry.space_group_name_H-M   'P 1'
#
loop_
_entity.id
_entity.type
_entity.pdbx_description
1 polymer ?
#
loop_
_entity_poly.entity_id
_entity_poly.type
_entity_poly.pdbx_seq_one_letter_code
_entity_poly.pdbx_strand_id
1 'polypeptide(L)' 'MNVKRTFGTILTILGIIGLIYAGYGFIKHSLQSRELIVAAIIGLIFFLSGMGLIKNTKDEA' A
#
# COMPACT_ATOMS: atom_id res chain seq x y z
N MET A 1 15.40 14.60 3.79
CA MET A 1 14.82 13.56 2.92
C MET A 1 13.95 14.23 1.87
N ASN A 2 14.03 13.79 0.61
CA ASN A 2 13.17 14.33 -0.44
C ASN A 2 11.68 14.09 -0.10
N VAL A 3 10.82 15.10 -0.28
CA VAL A 3 9.37 15.03 -0.06
C VAL A 3 8.75 13.88 -0.85
N LYS A 4 9.21 13.66 -2.10
CA LYS A 4 8.74 12.55 -2.95
C LYS A 4 9.03 11.18 -2.33
N ARG A 5 10.22 11.01 -1.73
CA ARG A 5 10.60 9.77 -1.06
C ARG A 5 9.75 9.55 0.20
N THR A 6 9.55 10.59 0.99
CA THR A 6 8.75 10.53 2.23
C THR A 6 7.31 10.15 1.91
N PHE A 7 6.70 10.78 0.89
CA PHE A 7 5.36 10.45 0.45
C PHE A 7 5.26 9.03 -0.10
N GLY A 8 6.25 8.60 -0.88
CA GLY A 8 6.36 7.22 -1.37
C GLY A 8 6.45 6.20 -0.22
N THR A 9 7.24 6.48 0.82
CA THR A 9 7.34 5.62 2.02
C THR A 9 6.00 5.52 2.75
N ILE A 10 5.32 6.65 2.99
CA ILE A 10 4.00 6.65 3.63
C ILE A 10 3.00 5.84 2.81
N LEU A 11 2.94 6.08 1.50
CA LEU A 11 2.02 5.38 0.60
C LEU A 11 2.30 3.86 0.55
N THR A 12 3.58 3.48 0.59
CA THR A 12 3.99 2.07 0.65
C THR A 12 3.55 1.41 1.94
N ILE A 13 3.73 2.07 3.10
CA ILE A 13 3.28 1.56 4.40
C ILE A 13 1.75 1.42 4.41
N LEU A 14 1.01 2.40 3.90
CA LEU A 14 -0.45 2.31 3.79
C LEU A 14 -0.88 1.14 2.89
N GLY A 15 -0.19 0.92 1.76
CA GLY A 15 -0.42 -0.23 0.89
C GLY A 15 -0.21 -1.57 1.60
N ILE A 16 0.88 -1.70 2.37
CA ILE A 16 1.16 -2.90 3.18
C ILE A 16 0.05 -3.14 4.20
N ILE A 17 -0.37 -2.10 4.94
CA ILE A 17 -1.44 -2.21 5.93
C ILE A 17 -2.74 -2.67 5.26
N GLY A 18 -3.10 -2.12 4.09
CA GLY A 18 -4.29 -2.53 3.33
C GLY A 18 -4.25 -3.99 2.88
N LEU A 19 -3.10 -4.46 2.40
CA LEU A 19 -2.90 -5.87 2.02
C LEU A 19 -2.99 -6.81 3.22
N ILE A 20 -2.38 -6.44 4.36
CA ILE A 20 -2.47 -7.20 5.61
C ILE A 20 -3.92 -7.24 6.11
N TYR A 21 -4.65 -6.13 6.05
CA TYR A 21 -6.06 -6.07 6.45
C TYR A 21 -6.92 -7.02 5.62
N ALA A 22 -6.74 -7.03 4.29
CA ALA A 22 -7.46 -7.94 3.41
C ALA A 22 -7.13 -9.42 3.71
N GLY A 23 -5.86 -9.75 3.91
CA GLY A 23 -5.43 -11.11 4.27
C GLY A 23 -5.98 -11.57 5.63
N TYR A 24 -5.91 -10.69 6.63
CA TYR A 24 -6.43 -10.95 7.97
C TYR A 24 -7.95 -11.16 7.96
N GLY A 25 -8.69 -10.27 7.28
CA GLY A 25 -10.15 -10.38 7.16
C GLY A 25 -10.60 -11.63 6.41
N PHE A 26 -9.82 -12.07 5.41
CA PHE A 26 -10.07 -13.33 4.69
C PHE A 26 -9.90 -14.55 5.61
N ILE A 27 -8.82 -14.62 6.40
CA ILE A 27 -8.57 -15.71 7.36
C ILE A 27 -9.66 -15.76 8.44
N LYS A 28 -10.13 -14.60 8.91
CA LYS A 28 -11.13 -14.51 9.97
C LYS A 28 -12.56 -14.76 9.50
N HIS A 29 -12.79 -14.87 8.18
CA HIS A 29 -14.14 -14.92 7.60
C HIS A 29 -15.07 -13.81 8.12
N SER A 30 -14.49 -12.65 8.49
CA SER A 30 -15.19 -11.59 9.22
C SER A 30 -15.83 -10.54 8.31
N LEU A 31 -15.47 -10.52 7.03
CA LEU A 31 -15.88 -9.53 6.03
C LEU A 31 -16.32 -10.24 4.75
N GLN A 32 -17.16 -9.57 3.96
CA GLN A 32 -17.62 -10.12 2.69
C GLN A 32 -16.46 -10.18 1.68
N SER A 33 -16.38 -11.24 0.88
CA SER A 33 -15.30 -11.44 -0.10
C SER A 33 -15.13 -10.24 -1.04
N ARG A 34 -16.22 -9.56 -1.40
CA ARG A 34 -16.19 -8.35 -2.24
C ARG A 34 -15.42 -7.21 -1.58
N GLU A 35 -15.67 -6.95 -0.29
CA GLU A 35 -14.99 -5.89 0.46
C GLU A 35 -13.51 -6.18 0.59
N LEU A 36 -13.15 -7.44 0.87
CA LEU A 36 -11.76 -7.89 0.96
C LEU A 36 -11.01 -7.73 -0.37
N ILE A 37 -11.65 -8.08 -1.49
CA ILE A 37 -11.07 -7.91 -2.83
C ILE A 37 -10.83 -6.42 -3.13
N VAL A 38 -11.80 -5.56 -2.81
CA VAL A 38 -11.64 -4.10 -3.00
C VAL A 38 -10.49 -3.57 -2.15
N ALA A 39 -10.42 -3.95 -0.87
CA ALA A 39 -9.33 -3.56 0.02
C ALA A 39 -7.96 -4.06 -0.49
N ALA A 40 -7.88 -5.29 -1.00
CA ALA A 40 -6.65 -5.86 -1.56
C ALA A 40 -6.19 -5.10 -2.81
N ILE A 41 -7.10 -4.77 -3.73
CA ILE A 41 -6.77 -4.02 -4.96
C ILE A 41 -6.27 -2.61 -4.60
N ILE A 42 -6.96 -1.91 -3.70
CA ILE A 42 -6.55 -0.57 -3.25
C ILE A 42 -5.16 -0.63 -2.57
N GLY A 43 -4.96 -1.60 -1.67
CA GLY A 43 -3.68 -1.81 -1.00
C GLY A 43 -2.55 -2.08 -1.98
N LEU A 44 -2.81 -2.91 -3.00
CA LEU A 44 -1.85 -3.19 -4.07
C LEU A 44 -1.50 -1.94 -4.89
N ILE A 45 -2.50 -1.16 -5.30
CA ILE A 45 -2.29 0.10 -6.03
C ILE A 45 -1.41 1.05 -5.21
N PHE A 46 -1.72 1.25 -3.93
CA PHE A 46 -0.95 2.11 -3.05
C PHE A 46 0.49 1.61 -2.88
N PHE A 47 0.68 0.31 -2.68
CA PHE A 47 2.00 -0.29 -2.57
C PHE A 47 2.85 -0.06 -3.84
N LEU A 48 2.29 -0.35 -5.02
CA LEU A 48 2.99 -0.19 -6.30
C LEU A 48 3.29 1.28 -6.59
N SER A 49 2.34 2.19 -6.36
CA SER A 49 2.53 3.63 -6.52
C SER A 49 3.59 4.18 -5.56
N GLY A 50 3.58 3.74 -4.28
CA GLY A 50 4.55 4.14 -3.27
C GLY A 50 5.96 3.71 -3.63
N MET A 51 6.15 2.45 -4.02
CA MET A 51 7.44 1.95 -4.53
C MET A 51 7.88 2.70 -5.79
N GLY A 52 6.95 3.02 -6.69
CA GLY A 52 7.24 3.81 -7.89
C GLY A 52 7.82 5.18 -7.53
N LEU A 53 7.24 5.88 -6.57
CA LEU A 53 7.76 7.16 -6.09
C LEU A 53 9.15 7.01 -5.45
N ILE A 54 9.35 6.01 -4.58
CA ILE A 54 10.64 5.79 -3.92
C ILE A 54 11.74 5.51 -4.96
N LYS A 55 11.48 4.59 -5.92
CA LYS A 55 12.45 4.17 -6.95
C LYS A 55 12.83 5.30 -7.91
N ASN A 56 11.89 6.19 -8.23
CA ASN A 56 12.13 7.31 -9.15
C ASN A 56 12.64 8.58 -8.45
N THR A 57 12.79 8.57 -7.12
CA THR A 57 13.32 9.72 -6.38
C THR A 57 14.83 9.60 -6.26
N LYS A 58 15.54 10.38 -7.08
CA LYS A 58 16.97 10.66 -6.87
C LYS A 58 17.12 11.57 -5.64
N ASP A 59 18.08 11.27 -4.79
CA ASP A 59 18.48 12.23 -3.75
C ASP A 59 19.15 13.40 -4.45
N GLU A 60 18.50 14.57 -4.42
CA GLU A 60 19.19 15.80 -4.79
C GLU A 60 20.11 16.15 -3.63
N ALA A 61 21.41 16.31 -3.95
CA ALA A 61 22.48 16.56 -3.00
C ALA A 61 22.44 17.98 -2.45
#